data_AF-A0A1R1PRV5-F1
#
_entry.id   AF-A0A1R1PRV5-F1
#
_cell.length_a   1.000
_cell.length_b   1.000
_cell.length_c   1.000
_cell.angle_alpha   90.00
_cell.angle_beta   90.00
_cell.angle_gamma   90.00
#
_symmetry.space_group_name_H-M   'P 1'
#
loop_
_entity.id
_entity.type
_entity.pdbx_description
1 polymer ?
#
loop_
_entity_poly.entity_id
_entity_poly.type
_entity_poly.pdbx_seq_one_letter_code
_entity_poly.pdbx_strand_id
1 'polypeptide(L)'
;MIHRYRGASPIQFAILHSEEETGVSIQEKNATTQDESEITIAPKIQKSDANINWLTDSAKIIYNKFRAFGDKIPPKTTFRSGKKTVGIQFISLSLPADNEAAELQKFMSANATPGSLYLASKNPKYFITTCADGSLLKVDKVKVDGKNIVGVTDFVNGYSVVSEQFAFT
;
A
#
# COMPACT_ATOMS: atom_id res chain seq x y z
N MET A 1 5.79 -25.42 -3.82
CA MET A 1 5.98 -24.85 -2.47
C MET A 1 4.68 -24.94 -1.67
N ILE A 2 4.50 -25.92 -0.77
CA ILE A 2 3.21 -26.10 -0.04
C ILE A 2 3.36 -25.95 1.49
N HIS A 3 4.57 -25.65 1.99
CA HIS A 3 4.87 -25.68 3.44
C HIS A 3 5.54 -24.42 4.00
N ARG A 4 5.65 -23.35 3.19
CA ARG A 4 6.47 -22.18 3.54
C ARG A 4 5.89 -21.36 4.69
N TYR A 5 4.59 -21.04 4.68
CA TYR A 5 4.00 -20.15 5.70
C TYR A 5 3.22 -20.94 6.75
N ARG A 6 3.75 -21.01 7.97
CA ARG A 6 3.05 -21.58 9.13
C ARG A 6 2.53 -20.49 10.06
N GLY A 7 1.29 -20.60 10.52
CA GLY A 7 0.75 -19.72 11.55
C GLY A 7 -0.67 -19.25 11.28
N ALA A 8 -1.00 -18.07 11.80
CA ALA A 8 -2.36 -17.55 11.84
C ALA A 8 -2.79 -16.80 10.57
N SER A 9 -1.86 -16.40 9.70
CA SER A 9 -2.18 -15.60 8.52
C SER A 9 -1.39 -15.99 7.25
N PRO A 10 -1.34 -17.28 6.88
CA PRO A 10 -0.49 -17.76 5.78
C PRO A 10 -0.86 -17.16 4.41
N ILE A 11 -2.15 -16.94 4.15
CA ILE A 11 -2.64 -16.36 2.88
C ILE A 11 -2.15 -14.91 2.75
N GLN A 12 -2.29 -14.12 3.81
CA GLN A 12 -1.87 -12.71 3.82
C GLN A 12 -0.36 -12.60 3.63
N PHE A 13 0.42 -13.46 4.29
CA PHE A 13 1.87 -13.49 4.17
C PHE A 13 2.35 -13.87 2.77
N ALA A 14 1.70 -14.83 2.12
CA ALA A 14 2.01 -15.16 0.72
C ALA A 14 1.80 -13.95 -0.21
N ILE A 15 0.71 -13.19 -0.02
CA ILE A 15 0.45 -11.96 -0.79
C ILE A 15 1.50 -10.87 -0.49
N LEU A 16 1.85 -10.66 0.78
CA LEU A 16 2.84 -9.66 1.20
C LEU A 16 4.20 -9.89 0.54
N HIS A 17 4.64 -11.15 0.49
CA HIS A 17 5.92 -11.54 -0.11
C HIS A 17 5.87 -11.67 -1.64
N SER A 18 4.75 -11.31 -2.27
CA SER A 18 4.55 -11.43 -3.72
C SER A 18 4.77 -12.86 -4.25
N GLU A 19 4.39 -13.87 -3.48
CA GLU A 19 4.50 -15.26 -3.93
C GLU A 19 3.62 -15.47 -5.18
N GLU A 20 4.18 -16.09 -6.21
CA GLU A 20 3.47 -16.40 -7.45
C GLU A 20 2.47 -17.54 -7.26
N GLU A 21 2.79 -18.45 -6.34
CA GLU A 21 1.99 -19.63 -6.03
C GLU A 21 1.81 -19.76 -4.52
N THR A 22 0.62 -20.20 -4.12
CA THR A 22 0.33 -20.63 -2.76
C THR A 22 -0.58 -21.85 -2.82
N GLY A 23 -0.81 -22.52 -1.69
CA GLY A 23 -1.59 -23.75 -1.68
C GLY A 23 -2.07 -24.14 -0.30
N VAL A 24 -2.77 -25.26 -0.26
CA VAL A 24 -3.26 -25.88 0.97
C VAL A 24 -2.51 -27.19 1.18
N SER A 25 -2.08 -27.44 2.41
CA SER A 25 -1.52 -28.73 2.83
C SER A 25 -2.49 -29.42 3.78
N ILE A 26 -2.58 -30.74 3.66
CA ILE A 26 -3.28 -31.61 4.61
C ILE A 26 -2.20 -32.37 5.39
N GLN A 27 -2.27 -32.34 6.73
CA GLN A 27 -1.33 -33.05 7.59
C GLN A 27 -2.00 -34.33 8.13
N GLU A 28 -1.44 -35.49 7.77
CA GLU A 28 -1.97 -36.81 8.13
C GLU A 28 -1.05 -37.57 9.09
N LYS A 29 -1.56 -38.67 9.66
CA LYS A 29 -0.86 -39.49 10.65
C LYS A 29 0.46 -40.09 10.13
N ASN A 30 0.56 -40.36 8.82
CA ASN A 30 1.75 -40.91 8.17
C ASN A 30 2.43 -39.88 7.24
N ALA A 31 2.35 -38.59 7.56
CA ALA A 31 2.95 -37.53 6.75
C ALA A 31 4.49 -37.58 6.80
N THR A 32 5.13 -37.18 5.70
CA THR A 32 6.57 -36.94 5.67
C THR A 32 6.93 -35.73 6.54
N THR A 33 8.03 -35.83 7.27
CA THR A 33 8.57 -34.71 8.05
C THR A 33 8.93 -33.56 7.11
N GLN A 34 8.51 -32.35 7.48
CA GLN A 34 8.83 -31.15 6.74
C GLN A 34 10.25 -30.70 7.05
N ASP A 35 10.94 -30.15 6.06
CA ASP A 35 12.23 -29.48 6.27
C ASP A 35 12.02 -28.19 7.06
N GLU A 36 12.64 -28.10 8.23
CA GLU A 36 12.50 -26.93 9.10
C GLU A 36 13.19 -25.68 8.56
N SER A 37 14.19 -25.84 7.69
CA SER A 37 14.94 -24.71 7.10
C SER A 37 14.10 -23.90 6.11
N GLU A 38 13.05 -24.50 5.55
CA GLU A 38 12.15 -23.87 4.58
C GLU A 38 10.90 -23.25 5.23
N ILE A 39 10.79 -23.30 6.57
CA ILE A 39 9.64 -22.78 7.31
C ILE A 39 9.79 -21.27 7.56
N THR A 40 8.76 -20.54 7.17
CA THR A 40 8.54 -19.12 7.47
C THR A 40 7.30 -18.96 8.37
N ILE A 41 7.40 -18.12 9.41
CA ILE A 41 6.28 -17.89 10.33
C ILE A 41 5.38 -16.76 9.81
N ALA A 42 4.08 -17.02 9.78
CA ALA A 42 3.02 -16.09 9.43
C ALA A 42 2.19 -15.74 10.68
N PRO A 43 2.66 -14.80 11.52
CA PRO A 43 1.91 -14.34 12.69
C PRO A 43 0.59 -13.65 12.32
N LYS A 44 -0.24 -13.39 13.31
CA LYS A 44 -1.51 -12.68 13.15
C LYS A 44 -1.27 -11.22 12.76
N ILE A 45 -1.88 -10.79 11.66
CA ILE A 45 -1.84 -9.39 11.20
C ILE A 45 -2.40 -8.43 12.27
N GLN A 46 -1.65 -7.37 12.54
CA GLN A 46 -1.96 -6.29 13.45
C GLN A 46 -2.31 -5.01 12.69
N LYS A 47 -2.97 -4.07 13.39
CA LYS A 47 -3.29 -2.74 12.83
C LYS A 47 -2.04 -1.90 12.51
N SER A 48 -0.90 -2.22 13.10
CA SER A 48 0.40 -1.58 12.84
C SER A 48 1.00 -2.00 11.50
N ASP A 49 0.70 -3.20 11.02
CA ASP A 49 1.28 -3.76 9.77
C ASP A 49 0.79 -2.99 8.54
N ALA A 50 -0.34 -2.29 8.67
CA ALA A 50 -0.90 -1.40 7.66
C ALA A 50 -0.22 -0.03 7.59
N ASN A 51 0.68 0.31 8.53
CA ASN A 51 1.44 1.56 8.43
C ASN A 51 2.30 1.54 7.17
N ILE A 52 2.18 2.58 6.36
CA ILE A 52 3.08 2.81 5.22
C ILE A 52 4.35 3.45 5.75
N ASN A 53 5.50 2.84 5.44
CA ASN A 53 6.79 3.46 5.69
C ASN A 53 7.35 4.02 4.39
N TRP A 54 7.17 5.32 4.17
CA TRP A 54 7.61 5.99 2.93
C TRP A 54 9.12 5.93 2.68
N LEU A 55 9.93 5.66 3.71
CA LEU A 55 11.38 5.55 3.57
C LEU A 55 11.84 4.17 3.07
N THR A 56 11.02 3.14 3.22
CA THR A 56 11.40 1.75 2.91
C THR A 56 10.45 1.03 1.97
N ASP A 57 9.15 1.36 2.02
CA ASP A 57 8.13 0.66 1.27
C ASP A 57 8.10 1.14 -0.19
N SER A 58 8.15 0.19 -1.12
CA SER A 58 7.85 0.42 -2.53
C SER A 58 6.34 0.42 -2.78
N ALA A 59 5.92 0.92 -3.95
CA ALA A 59 4.53 0.87 -4.38
C ALA A 59 4.00 -0.56 -4.39
N LYS A 60 4.82 -1.54 -4.80
CA LYS A 60 4.48 -2.96 -4.78
C LYS A 60 4.22 -3.47 -3.35
N ILE A 61 5.04 -3.09 -2.38
CA ILE A 61 4.84 -3.46 -0.97
C ILE A 61 3.52 -2.88 -0.44
N ILE A 62 3.27 -1.61 -0.69
CA ILE A 62 2.02 -0.94 -0.26
C ILE A 62 0.80 -1.59 -0.93
N TYR A 63 0.90 -1.87 -2.22
CA TYR A 63 -0.13 -2.58 -2.98
C TYR A 63 -0.40 -3.98 -2.44
N ASN A 64 0.63 -4.71 -2.03
CA ASN A 64 0.47 -6.01 -1.41
C ASN A 64 -0.17 -5.92 -0.02
N LYS A 65 0.17 -4.92 0.80
CA LYS A 65 -0.54 -4.65 2.07
C LYS A 65 -2.04 -4.45 1.83
N PHE A 66 -2.38 -3.65 0.83
CA PHE A 66 -3.77 -3.45 0.40
C PHE A 66 -4.44 -4.75 -0.02
N ARG A 67 -3.80 -5.57 -0.85
CA ARG A 67 -4.37 -6.85 -1.31
C ARG A 67 -4.49 -7.88 -0.21
N ALA A 68 -3.53 -7.92 0.72
CA ALA A 68 -3.46 -8.94 1.76
C ALA A 68 -4.53 -8.75 2.83
N PHE A 69 -4.77 -7.51 3.25
CA PHE A 69 -5.65 -7.24 4.39
C PHE A 69 -6.35 -5.87 4.32
N GLY A 70 -6.36 -5.21 3.16
CA GLY A 70 -6.88 -3.85 3.02
C GLY A 70 -8.38 -3.72 3.20
N ASP A 71 -9.15 -4.81 3.08
CA ASP A 71 -10.58 -4.86 3.35
C ASP A 71 -10.90 -4.58 4.83
N LYS A 72 -10.06 -5.10 5.74
CA LYS A 72 -10.22 -4.97 7.21
C LYS A 72 -9.27 -3.96 7.82
N ILE A 73 -8.06 -3.87 7.30
CA ILE A 73 -6.96 -3.07 7.83
C ILE A 73 -6.30 -2.29 6.67
N PRO A 74 -6.98 -1.29 6.10
CA PRO A 74 -6.46 -0.57 4.93
C PRO A 74 -5.09 0.06 5.22
N PRO A 75 -4.17 0.10 4.24
CA PRO A 75 -2.91 0.82 4.38
C PRO A 75 -3.16 2.24 4.83
N LYS A 76 -2.37 2.72 5.79
CA LYS A 76 -2.59 4.01 6.41
C LYS A 76 -1.29 4.79 6.55
N THR A 77 -1.45 6.10 6.46
CA THR A 77 -0.38 7.09 6.54
C THR A 77 -0.89 8.33 7.26
N THR A 78 -0.01 9.25 7.59
CA THR A 78 -0.41 10.58 8.05
C THR A 78 -0.24 11.62 6.95
N PHE A 79 -1.07 12.65 7.02
CA PHE A 79 -1.06 13.80 6.10
C PHE A 79 -1.11 15.09 6.90
N ARG A 80 -0.23 16.03 6.58
CA ARG A 80 -0.19 17.32 7.25
C ARG A 80 -0.95 18.36 6.43
N SER A 81 -2.00 18.92 7.03
CA SER A 81 -2.74 20.06 6.48
C SER A 81 -2.55 21.28 7.41
N GLY A 82 -1.64 22.18 7.03
CA GLY A 82 -1.26 23.35 7.83
C GLY A 82 -0.65 22.95 9.19
N LYS A 83 -1.34 23.29 10.28
CA LYS A 83 -0.92 22.97 11.66
C LYS A 83 -1.46 21.64 12.18
N LYS A 84 -2.35 20.96 11.44
CA LYS A 84 -2.98 19.70 11.88
C LYS A 84 -2.42 18.53 11.08
N THR A 85 -2.16 17.43 11.79
CA THR A 85 -1.86 16.13 11.18
C THR A 85 -3.12 15.27 11.26
N VAL A 86 -3.52 14.69 10.14
CA VAL A 86 -4.67 13.79 10.04
C VAL A 86 -4.21 12.42 9.57
N GLY A 87 -4.79 11.36 10.14
CA GLY A 87 -4.60 10.01 9.63
C GLY A 87 -5.42 9.79 8.36
N ILE A 88 -4.83 9.12 7.39
CA ILE A 88 -5.45 8.77 6.12
C ILE A 88 -5.29 7.29 5.86
N GLN A 89 -6.37 6.64 5.48
CA GLN A 89 -6.42 5.26 5.03
C GLN A 89 -6.65 5.22 3.53
N PHE A 90 -5.89 4.41 2.81
CA PHE A 90 -6.06 4.18 1.38
C PHE A 90 -7.07 3.05 1.16
N ILE A 91 -8.19 3.38 0.52
CA ILE A 91 -9.34 2.48 0.37
C ILE A 91 -9.39 1.86 -1.02
N SER A 92 -8.88 2.57 -2.03
CA SER A 92 -8.74 2.07 -3.40
C SER A 92 -7.44 2.59 -3.96
N LEU A 93 -6.58 1.68 -4.41
CA LEU A 93 -5.28 2.00 -4.97
C LEU A 93 -4.90 0.98 -6.05
N SER A 94 -4.07 1.42 -6.99
CA SER A 94 -3.61 0.65 -8.14
C SER A 94 -2.15 0.95 -8.46
N LEU A 95 -1.47 0.00 -9.09
CA LEU A 95 -0.15 0.22 -9.67
C LEU A 95 -0.33 0.71 -11.11
N PRO A 96 0.35 1.79 -11.53
CA PRO A 96 0.39 2.17 -12.94
C PRO A 96 1.09 1.08 -13.75
N ALA A 97 0.66 0.86 -14.99
CA ALA A 97 1.38 0.00 -15.93
C ALA A 97 2.74 0.64 -16.29
N ASP A 98 3.72 -0.15 -16.71
CA ASP A 98 5.10 0.35 -16.95
C ASP A 98 5.16 1.52 -17.95
N ASN A 99 4.35 1.45 -19.01
CA ASN A 99 4.21 2.52 -19.99
C ASN A 99 3.57 3.78 -19.38
N GLU A 100 2.55 3.62 -18.54
CA GLU A 100 1.89 4.72 -17.84
C GLU A 100 2.83 5.36 -16.81
N ALA A 101 3.60 4.55 -16.07
CA ALA A 101 4.52 5.02 -15.05
C ALA A 101 5.59 5.97 -15.62
N ALA A 102 6.12 5.65 -16.81
CA ALA A 102 7.08 6.49 -17.52
C ALA A 102 6.46 7.84 -17.97
N GLU A 103 5.17 7.87 -18.31
CA GLU A 103 4.47 9.11 -18.62
C GLU A 103 4.19 9.93 -17.37
N LEU A 104 3.78 9.28 -16.27
CA LEU A 104 3.50 9.92 -15.00
C LEU A 104 4.76 10.50 -14.34
N GLN A 105 5.91 9.85 -14.51
CA GLN A 105 7.19 10.38 -14.05
C GLN A 105 7.55 11.73 -14.68
N LYS A 106 7.10 12.02 -15.90
CA LYS A 106 7.35 13.32 -16.55
C LYS A 106 6.66 14.48 -15.84
N PHE A 107 5.58 14.21 -15.10
CA PHE A 107 4.86 15.21 -14.32
C PHE A 107 5.46 15.43 -12.93
N MET A 108 6.47 14.64 -12.55
CA MET A 108 7.14 14.78 -11.27
C MET A 108 8.43 15.58 -11.41
N SER A 109 8.71 16.46 -10.44
CA SER A 109 10.03 17.03 -10.30
C SER A 109 11.10 15.96 -10.04
N ALA A 110 12.30 16.17 -10.58
CA ALA A 110 13.44 15.25 -10.45
C ALA A 110 13.87 14.99 -8.98
N ASN A 111 13.45 15.83 -8.04
CA ASN A 111 13.71 15.72 -6.60
C ASN A 111 12.46 15.29 -5.79
N ALA A 112 11.60 14.45 -6.37
CA ALA A 112 10.44 13.91 -5.67
C ALA A 112 10.85 13.15 -4.41
N THR A 113 10.49 13.66 -3.23
CA THR A 113 10.64 12.92 -1.97
C THR A 113 9.59 11.82 -1.87
N PRO A 114 9.90 10.65 -1.27
CA PRO A 114 8.90 9.65 -0.99
C PRO A 114 7.74 10.21 -0.15
N GLY A 115 6.51 9.83 -0.49
CA GLY A 115 5.28 10.36 0.10
C GLY A 115 4.75 11.63 -0.57
N SER A 116 5.51 12.27 -1.48
CA SER A 116 5.02 13.43 -2.24
C SER A 116 3.77 13.09 -3.03
N LEU A 117 2.83 14.03 -3.11
CA LEU A 117 1.55 13.88 -3.79
C LEU A 117 1.51 14.70 -5.08
N TYR A 118 1.08 14.04 -6.16
CA TYR A 118 0.98 14.59 -7.51
C TYR A 118 -0.44 14.47 -8.05
N LEU A 119 -0.90 15.52 -8.73
CA LEU A 119 -2.23 15.58 -9.36
C LEU A 119 -2.08 15.68 -10.87
N ALA A 120 -2.57 14.68 -11.60
CA ALA A 120 -2.46 14.63 -13.08
C ALA A 120 -3.46 15.57 -13.80
N SER A 121 -4.41 16.17 -13.09
CA SER A 121 -5.44 17.05 -13.67
C SER A 121 -6.05 17.97 -12.62
N LYS A 122 -6.74 19.03 -13.06
CA LYS A 122 -7.51 19.96 -12.20
C LYS A 122 -8.67 19.27 -11.47
N ASN A 123 -9.27 18.24 -12.08
CA ASN A 123 -10.30 17.39 -11.47
C ASN A 123 -9.79 15.95 -11.39
N PRO A 124 -8.89 15.66 -10.44
CA PRO A 124 -8.17 14.39 -10.40
C PRO A 124 -9.07 13.26 -9.88
N LYS A 125 -9.27 12.22 -10.70
CA LYS A 125 -9.93 10.97 -10.26
C LYS A 125 -9.06 10.18 -9.28
N TYR A 126 -7.75 10.33 -9.39
CA TYR A 126 -6.74 9.73 -8.53
C TYR A 126 -5.60 10.72 -8.31
N PHE A 127 -4.84 10.53 -7.24
CA PHE A 127 -3.53 11.16 -7.06
C PHE A 127 -2.44 10.10 -7.20
N ILE A 128 -1.23 10.56 -7.47
CA ILE A 128 -0.04 9.73 -7.57
C ILE A 128 0.86 10.07 -6.39
N THR A 129 1.49 9.06 -5.81
CA THR A 129 2.50 9.25 -4.77
C THR A 129 3.74 8.43 -5.05
N THR A 130 4.89 9.03 -4.78
CA THR A 130 6.22 8.42 -4.98
C THR A 130 6.59 7.59 -3.76
N CYS A 131 7.11 6.40 -3.97
CA CYS A 131 7.53 5.47 -2.92
C CYS A 131 9.05 5.49 -2.72
N ALA A 132 9.54 4.72 -1.76
CA ALA A 132 10.95 4.73 -1.33
C ALA A 132 11.96 4.48 -2.47
N ASP A 133 11.62 3.58 -3.38
CA ASP A 133 12.42 3.16 -4.54
C ASP A 133 12.14 3.98 -5.81
N GLY A 134 11.36 5.06 -5.71
CA GLY A 134 10.92 5.87 -6.85
C GLY A 134 9.74 5.28 -7.63
N SER A 135 9.22 4.11 -7.22
CA SER A 135 8.00 3.56 -7.81
C SER A 135 6.78 4.43 -7.49
N LEU A 136 5.78 4.36 -8.37
CA LEU A 136 4.59 5.18 -8.30
C LEU A 136 3.39 4.38 -7.82
N LEU A 137 2.59 4.98 -6.96
CA LEU A 137 1.33 4.41 -6.50
C LEU A 137 0.17 5.34 -6.85
N LYS A 138 -0.87 4.80 -7.49
CA LYS A 138 -2.12 5.53 -7.76
C LYS A 138 -3.13 5.24 -6.67
N VAL A 139 -3.78 6.28 -6.17
CA VAL A 139 -4.82 6.17 -5.13
C VAL A 139 -6.07 6.88 -5.61
N ASP A 140 -7.21 6.18 -5.60
CA ASP A 140 -8.49 6.67 -6.14
C ASP A 140 -9.47 7.09 -5.02
N LYS A 141 -9.39 6.40 -3.87
CA LYS A 141 -10.27 6.64 -2.72
C LYS A 141 -9.49 6.60 -1.43
N VAL A 142 -9.81 7.56 -0.57
CA VAL A 142 -9.20 7.70 0.75
C VAL A 142 -10.27 7.87 1.81
N LYS A 143 -9.90 7.52 3.04
CA LYS A 143 -10.68 7.84 4.23
C LYS A 143 -9.81 8.61 5.19
N VAL A 144 -10.23 9.82 5.54
CA VAL A 144 -9.59 10.59 6.59
C VAL A 144 -10.20 10.20 7.93
N ASP A 145 -9.39 10.12 8.98
CA ASP A 145 -9.86 9.79 10.33
C ASP A 145 -11.04 10.68 10.76
N GLY A 146 -12.11 10.03 11.21
CA GLY A 146 -13.35 10.70 11.62
C GLY A 146 -14.26 11.16 10.46
N LYS A 147 -13.90 10.92 9.20
CA LYS A 147 -14.72 11.25 8.02
C LYS A 147 -15.17 10.01 7.24
N ASN A 148 -16.10 10.25 6.32
CA ASN A 148 -16.55 9.25 5.36
C ASN A 148 -15.46 8.94 4.33
N ILE A 149 -15.59 7.79 3.67
CA ILE A 149 -14.77 7.44 2.51
C ILE A 149 -15.11 8.41 1.38
N VAL A 150 -14.09 9.03 0.78
CA VAL A 150 -14.23 10.03 -0.27
C VAL A 150 -13.33 9.70 -1.46
N GLY A 151 -13.71 10.18 -2.65
CA GLY A 151 -12.83 10.14 -3.81
C GLY A 151 -11.72 11.19 -3.72
N VAL A 152 -10.69 11.05 -4.56
CA VAL A 152 -9.57 12.01 -4.58
C VAL A 152 -10.03 13.43 -4.88
N THR A 153 -10.97 13.65 -5.80
CA THR A 153 -11.49 14.99 -6.11
C THR A 153 -11.98 15.71 -4.84
N ASP A 154 -12.78 15.03 -4.03
CA ASP A 154 -13.36 15.61 -2.81
C ASP A 154 -12.29 15.82 -1.74
N PHE A 155 -11.32 14.91 -1.64
CA PHE A 155 -10.17 15.05 -0.74
C PHE A 155 -9.31 16.27 -1.10
N VAL A 156 -8.95 16.40 -2.38
CA VAL A 156 -8.14 17.51 -2.90
C VAL A 156 -8.85 18.84 -2.67
N ASN A 157 -10.14 18.93 -2.98
CA ASN A 157 -10.94 20.14 -2.76
C ASN A 157 -11.08 20.47 -1.27
N GLY A 158 -11.35 19.47 -0.43
CA GLY A 158 -11.59 19.65 1.00
C GLY A 158 -10.35 20.06 1.81
N TYR A 159 -9.15 19.75 1.33
CA TYR A 159 -7.89 20.11 1.98
C TYR A 159 -7.02 21.09 1.16
N SER A 160 -7.56 21.60 0.05
CA SER A 160 -6.86 22.49 -0.88
C SER A 160 -5.47 21.96 -1.26
N VAL A 161 -5.41 20.67 -1.60
CA VAL A 161 -4.15 19.99 -1.90
C VAL A 161 -3.58 20.51 -3.23
N VAL A 162 -2.33 20.94 -3.19
CA VAL A 162 -1.60 21.41 -4.36
C VAL A 162 -0.49 20.42 -4.68
N SER A 163 -0.33 20.08 -5.97
CA SER A 163 0.73 19.17 -6.42
C SER A 163 2.10 19.62 -5.91
N GLU A 164 2.93 18.68 -5.47
CA GLU A 164 4.31 18.90 -4.97
C GLU A 164 4.43 19.70 -3.66
N GLN A 165 3.36 20.29 -3.12
CA GLN A 165 3.41 21.03 -1.85
C GLN A 165 3.10 20.17 -0.63
N PHE A 166 2.58 18.97 -0.86
CA PHE A 166 2.17 18.05 0.20
C PHE A 166 2.87 16.72 0.04
N ALA A 167 3.30 16.18 1.18
CA ALA A 167 3.84 14.84 1.31
C ALA A 167 3.19 14.13 2.50
N PHE A 168 3.01 12.82 2.34
CA PHE A 168 2.66 11.93 3.42
C PHE A 168 3.85 11.66 4.33
N THR A 169 3.57 11.42 5.60
CA THR A 169 4.56 11.07 6.63
C THR A 169 4.14 9.85 7.42
#